data_AF-A0A545TI16-F1
#
_entry.id   AF-A0A545TI16-F1
#
_cell.length_a   1.000
_cell.length_b   1.000
_cell.length_c   1.000
_cell.angle_alpha   90.00
_cell.angle_beta   90.00
_cell.angle_gamma   90.00
#
_symmetry.space_group_name_H-M   'P 1'
#
loop_
_entity.id
_entity.type
_entity.pdbx_description
1 polymer ?
#
loop_
_entity_poly.entity_id
_entity_poly.type
_entity_poly.pdbx_seq_one_letter_code
_entity_poly.pdbx_strand_id
1 'polypeptide(L)'
;MNKVIRFLEELGESSALRLDKVDFESILNNEEFDEETKKAILNEDPAALKMLMDARHKIVCILIPAEPDEEEDDDDSEEDDSQNDEKTSRIAML
;
A
#
# COMPACT_ATOMS: atom_id res chain seq x y z
N MET A 1 -8.74 -6.39 14.55
CA MET A 1 -8.60 -6.80 13.14
C MET A 1 -9.77 -7.73 12.80
N ASN A 2 -10.43 -7.56 11.65
CA ASN A 2 -11.57 -8.39 11.26
C ASN A 2 -11.08 -9.80 10.91
N LYS A 3 -11.72 -10.86 11.45
CA LYS A 3 -11.31 -12.25 11.25
C LYS A 3 -11.31 -12.64 9.77
N VAL A 4 -12.29 -12.15 8.99
CA VAL A 4 -12.39 -12.40 7.55
C VAL A 4 -11.23 -11.76 6.78
N ILE A 5 -10.85 -10.53 7.14
CA ILE A 5 -9.71 -9.84 6.51
C ILE A 5 -8.43 -10.63 6.77
N ARG A 6 -8.18 -11.01 8.03
CA ARG A 6 -6.99 -11.79 8.41
C ARG A 6 -6.92 -13.12 7.65
N PHE A 7 -8.04 -13.82 7.53
CA PHE A 7 -8.11 -15.07 6.78
C PHE A 7 -7.77 -14.88 5.28
N LEU A 8 -8.33 -13.85 4.65
CA LEU A 8 -8.03 -13.53 3.25
C LEU A 8 -6.57 -13.06 3.05
N GLU A 9 -6.00 -12.36 4.02
CA GLU A 9 -4.58 -12.00 4.04
C GLU A 9 -3.69 -13.25 4.12
N GLU A 10 -3.94 -14.15 5.08
CA GLU A 10 -3.20 -15.41 5.22
C GLU A 10 -3.30 -16.28 3.96
N LEU A 11 -4.48 -16.29 3.32
CA LEU A 11 -4.70 -16.99 2.05
C LEU A 11 -3.88 -16.40 0.90
N GLY A 12 -3.75 -15.07 0.86
CA GLY A 12 -2.99 -14.35 -0.16
C GLY A 12 -1.47 -14.35 0.05
N GLU A 13 -1.03 -14.35 1.31
CA GLU A 13 0.38 -14.35 1.70
C GLU A 13 1.02 -15.74 1.58
N SER A 14 0.30 -16.78 2.01
CA SER A 14 0.85 -18.13 2.05
C SER A 14 0.71 -18.85 0.71
N SER A 15 1.83 -19.02 -0.01
CA SER A 15 1.86 -19.86 -1.22
C SER A 15 1.51 -21.34 -0.94
N ALA A 16 1.52 -21.77 0.32
CA ALA A 16 1.15 -23.12 0.75
C ALA A 16 -0.37 -23.33 0.82
N LEU A 17 -1.15 -22.25 0.89
CA LEU A 17 -2.62 -22.26 0.88
C LEU A 17 -3.20 -22.09 -0.53
N ARG A 18 -2.39 -22.28 -1.58
CA ARG A 18 -2.91 -22.31 -2.95
C ARG A 18 -3.96 -23.41 -3.09
N LEU A 19 -5.14 -22.97 -3.51
CA LEU A 19 -6.41 -23.70 -3.60
C LEU A 19 -6.33 -24.99 -4.43
N ASP A 20 -5.31 -25.16 -5.28
CA ASP A 20 -5.11 -26.37 -6.10
C ASP A 20 -4.61 -27.58 -5.31
N LYS A 21 -4.10 -27.38 -4.08
CA LYS A 21 -3.49 -28.45 -3.27
C LYS A 21 -4.13 -28.67 -1.90
N VAL A 22 -5.01 -27.77 -1.47
CA VAL A 22 -5.61 -27.81 -0.13
C VAL A 22 -7.12 -27.74 -0.26
N ASP A 23 -7.82 -28.56 0.53
CA ASP A 23 -9.27 -28.53 0.63
C ASP A 23 -9.73 -27.24 1.30
N PHE A 24 -10.04 -26.25 0.46
CA PHE A 24 -10.45 -24.91 0.87
C PHE A 24 -11.72 -24.92 1.71
N GLU A 25 -12.68 -25.76 1.36
CA GLU A 25 -13.93 -25.90 2.12
C GLU A 25 -13.64 -26.39 3.53
N SER A 26 -12.73 -27.35 3.69
CA SER A 26 -12.32 -27.84 5.01
C SER A 26 -11.63 -26.77 5.86
N ILE A 27 -10.77 -25.93 5.26
CA ILE A 27 -10.15 -24.80 5.98
C ILE A 27 -11.23 -23.81 6.41
N LEU A 28 -12.10 -23.42 5.48
CA LEU A 28 -13.15 -22.44 5.73
C LEU A 28 -14.16 -22.93 6.78
N ASN A 29 -14.42 -24.24 6.83
CA ASN A 29 -15.28 -24.87 7.83
C ASN A 29 -14.66 -24.93 9.23
N ASN A 30 -13.32 -24.91 9.34
CA ASN A 30 -12.63 -24.80 10.62
C ASN A 30 -12.66 -23.37 11.18
N GLU A 31 -12.95 -22.37 10.34
CA GLU A 31 -13.12 -20.99 10.78
C GLU A 31 -14.51 -20.75 11.39
N GLU A 32 -14.53 -19.96 12.46
CA GLU A 32 -15.77 -19.52 13.14
C GLU A 32 -16.43 -18.34 12.40
N PHE A 33 -16.74 -18.52 11.12
CA PHE A 33 -17.54 -17.57 10.33
C PHE A 33 -19.01 -17.97 10.36
N ASP A 34 -19.88 -16.98 10.21
CA ASP A 34 -21.30 -17.25 9.95
C ASP A 34 -21.46 -17.86 8.55
N GLU A 35 -22.60 -18.54 8.35
CA GLU A 35 -22.87 -19.28 7.13
C GLU A 35 -23.04 -18.38 5.89
N GLU A 36 -23.43 -17.11 6.05
CA GLU A 36 -23.52 -16.17 4.94
C GLU A 36 -22.13 -15.75 4.46
N THR A 37 -21.21 -15.47 5.41
CA THR A 37 -19.81 -15.17 5.13
C THR A 37 -19.12 -16.34 4.43
N LYS A 38 -19.30 -17.57 4.92
CA LYS A 38 -18.72 -18.77 4.27
C LYS A 38 -19.21 -18.92 2.83
N LYS A 39 -20.52 -18.77 2.60
CA LYS A 39 -21.10 -18.82 1.25
C LYS A 39 -20.56 -17.71 0.34
N ALA A 40 -20.42 -16.49 0.86
CA ALA A 40 -19.90 -15.38 0.08
C ALA A 40 -18.43 -15.63 -0.33
N ILE A 41 -17.64 -16.26 0.53
CA ILE A 41 -16.26 -16.67 0.23
C ILE A 41 -16.23 -17.81 -0.80
N LEU A 42 -17.04 -18.87 -0.62
CA LEU A 42 -17.07 -20.03 -1.53
C LEU A 42 -17.56 -19.70 -2.93
N ASN A 43 -18.52 -18.78 -3.04
CA ASN A 43 -19.06 -18.36 -4.34
C ASN A 43 -18.23 -17.26 -5.00
N GLU A 44 -17.10 -16.85 -4.40
CA GLU A 44 -16.29 -15.72 -4.85
C GLU A 44 -17.14 -14.46 -5.08
N ASP A 45 -18.05 -14.15 -4.14
CA ASP A 45 -18.97 -13.00 -4.25
C ASP A 45 -18.42 -11.77 -3.48
N PRO A 46 -17.65 -10.88 -4.15
CA PRO A 46 -17.08 -9.71 -3.52
C PRO A 46 -18.13 -8.67 -3.12
N ALA A 47 -19.33 -8.69 -3.72
CA ALA A 47 -20.39 -7.75 -3.36
C ALA A 47 -21.01 -8.13 -2.02
N ALA A 48 -21.34 -9.42 -1.84
CA ALA A 48 -21.83 -9.96 -0.57
C ALA A 48 -20.78 -9.80 0.55
N LEU A 49 -19.52 -10.13 0.28
CA LEU A 49 -18.42 -9.93 1.23
C LEU A 49 -18.29 -8.46 1.68
N LYS A 50 -18.35 -7.50 0.75
CA LYS A 50 -18.30 -6.07 1.11
C LYS A 50 -19.45 -5.64 2.01
N MET A 51 -20.65 -6.17 1.79
CA MET A 51 -21.81 -5.89 2.63
C MET A 51 -21.66 -6.49 4.04
N LEU A 52 -21.25 -7.76 4.13
CA LEU A 52 -21.06 -8.48 5.39
C LEU A 52 -19.92 -7.91 6.24
N MET A 53 -18.85 -7.44 5.58
CA MET A 53 -17.67 -6.86 6.25
C MET A 53 -17.87 -5.40 6.68
N ASP A 54 -19.05 -4.82 6.42
CA ASP A 54 -19.34 -3.39 6.58
C ASP A 54 -18.27 -2.48 5.93
N ALA A 55 -17.73 -2.91 4.78
CA ALA A 55 -16.70 -2.19 4.04
C ALA A 55 -17.32 -1.01 3.27
N ARG A 56 -17.95 -0.07 3.99
CA ARG A 56 -18.70 1.06 3.44
C ARG A 56 -17.84 2.28 3.12
N HIS A 57 -16.60 2.34 3.61
CA HIS A 57 -15.78 3.53 3.46
C HIS A 57 -15.10 3.54 2.09
N LYS A 58 -15.71 4.25 1.13
CA LYS A 58 -14.99 4.74 -0.04
C LYS A 58 -14.01 5.82 0.43
N ILE A 59 -12.74 5.46 0.58
CA ILE A 59 -11.69 6.44 0.84
C ILE A 59 -11.41 7.14 -0.48
N VAL A 60 -11.64 8.45 -0.52
CA VAL A 60 -11.33 9.31 -1.67
C VAL A 60 -10.13 10.15 -1.28
N CYS A 61 -8.99 9.89 -1.90
CA CYS A 61 -7.79 10.71 -1.75
C CYS A 61 -7.81 11.79 -2.83
N ILE A 62 -7.72 13.06 -2.43
CA ILE A 62 -7.49 14.16 -3.36
C ILE A 62 -5.97 14.36 -3.43
N LEU A 63 -5.42 14.24 -4.65
CA LEU A 63 -4.05 14.66 -4.93
C LEU A 63 -4.11 16.12 -5.36
N ILE A 64 -3.59 17.01 -4.52
CA ILE A 64 -3.43 18.43 -4.86
C ILE A 64 -1.98 18.60 -5.33
N PRO A 65 -1.74 19.05 -6.57
CA PRO A 65 -0.39 19.40 -7.02
C PRO A 65 0.21 20.45 -6.09
N ALA A 66 1.52 20.38 -5.85
CA ALA A 66 2.22 21.46 -5.16
C ALA A 66 2.07 22.75 -5.99
N GLU A 67 1.96 23.89 -5.31
CA GLU A 67 2.12 25.18 -5.98
C GLU A 67 3.56 25.22 -6.54
N PRO A 68 3.75 25.75 -7.77
CA PRO A 68 5.10 25.97 -8.26
C PRO A 68 5.81 26.89 -7.27
N ASP A 69 7.05 26.53 -6.92
CA ASP A 69 7.91 27.46 -6.17
C ASP A 69 7.96 28.76 -6.98
N GLU A 70 7.55 29.87 -6.36
CA GLU A 70 7.85 31.19 -6.89
C GLU A 70 9.37 31.26 -6.93
N GLU A 71 9.96 31.22 -8.13
CA GLU A 71 11.37 31.53 -8.32
C GLU A 71 11.57 32.92 -7.72
N GLU A 72 12.20 33.00 -6.54
CA GLU A 72 12.79 34.25 -6.09
C GLU A 72 13.74 34.64 -7.21
N ASP A 73 13.42 35.72 -7.94
CA ASP A 73 14.31 36.39 -8.88
C ASP A 73 15.58 36.75 -8.09
N ASP A 74 16.55 35.83 -8.08
CA ASP A 74 17.90 36.10 -7.66
C ASP A 74 18.47 36.96 -8.78
N ASP A 75 18.41 38.28 -8.56
CA ASP A 75 18.99 39.32 -9.40
C ASP A 75 20.51 39.07 -9.43
N ASP A 76 20.91 38.20 -10.37
CA ASP A 76 22.26 37.78 -10.66
C ASP A 76 23.05 38.98 -11.18
N SER A 77 23.43 39.84 -10.24
CA SER A 77 24.39 40.92 -10.46
C SER A 77 25.78 40.28 -10.57
N GLU A 78 26.15 39.94 -11.79
CA GLU A 78 27.51 39.56 -12.15
C GLU A 78 28.52 40.65 -11.72
N GLU A 79 29.36 40.33 -10.74
CA GLU A 79 30.72 40.87 -10.69
C GLU A 79 31.72 39.71 -10.73
N ASP A 80 32.21 39.50 -11.95
CA ASP A 80 33.46 38.84 -12.33
C ASP A 80 34.61 39.29 -11.42
N ASP A 81 35.18 38.37 -10.63
CA ASP A 81 36.61 38.43 -10.38
C ASP A 81 37.24 37.04 -10.24
N SER A 82 38.18 36.81 -11.13
CA SER A 82 38.94 35.58 -11.32
C SER A 82 39.96 35.39 -10.19
N GLN A 83 40.04 34.21 -9.57
CA GLN A 83 41.34 33.58 -9.20
C GLN A 83 41.25 32.13 -8.72
N ASN A 84 41.91 31.28 -9.51
CA ASN A 84 42.63 30.03 -9.22
C ASN A 84 42.95 29.75 -7.73
N ASP A 85 42.64 28.55 -7.22
CA ASP A 85 43.67 27.57 -6.83
C ASP A 85 43.09 26.28 -6.20
N GLU A 86 43.78 25.20 -6.54
CA GLU A 86 43.62 23.80 -6.20
C GLU A 86 43.73 23.51 -4.68
N LYS A 87 42.76 22.76 -4.10
CA LYS A 87 43.11 21.76 -3.07
C LYS A 87 42.05 20.69 -2.82
N THR A 88 42.49 19.46 -3.07
CA THR A 88 41.94 18.18 -2.63
C THR A 88 41.85 18.08 -1.11
N SER A 89 40.68 17.72 -0.56
CA SER A 89 40.56 17.00 0.72
C SER A 89 39.19 16.32 0.79
N ARG A 90 39.09 15.04 0.41
CA ARG A 90 38.98 13.89 1.33
C ARG A 90 37.75 13.92 2.27
N ILE A 91 36.77 13.08 1.92
CA ILE A 91 36.08 12.06 2.73
C ILE A 91 35.92 12.31 4.24
N ALA A 92 34.66 12.37 4.68
CA ALA A 92 34.07 11.61 5.81
C ALA A 92 32.55 11.89 5.76
N MET A 93 31.66 11.01 5.29
CA MET A 93 31.15 9.79 5.93
C MET A 93 31.09 9.85 7.46
N LEU A 94 29.92 10.23 7.96
CA LEU A 94 29.21 9.64 9.10
C LEU A 94 27.75 10.09 9.07
#